data_AF-A0A3S1AEP7-F1
#
_entry.id   AF-A0A3S1AEP7-F1
#
_cell.length_a   1.000
_cell.length_b   1.000
_cell.length_c   1.000
_cell.angle_alpha   90.00
_cell.angle_beta   90.00
_cell.angle_gamma   90.00
#
_symmetry.space_group_name_H-M   'P 1'
#
loop_
_entity.id
_entity.type
_entity.pdbx_description
1 polymer ?
#
loop_
_entity_poly.entity_id
_entity_poly.type
_entity_poly.pdbx_seq_one_letter_code
_entity_poly.pdbx_strand_id
1 'polypeptide(L)'
;QNEYELRIDLHIDGQDFYAYSSSFKVEDEADNYRLRLGICIGNVGKSLCFHNDLQFSTMDRDNDPWPGHCAVEYHSGWWFRQCHRVNLNGWWGKRTPAGVTWYDGGRWVFANYTEMKIRHMPQL
;
A
#
# COMPACT_ATOMS: atom_id res chain seq x y z
N GLN A 1 -1.95 0.74 22.94
CA GLN A 1 -2.70 0.71 21.67
C GLN A 1 -3.07 -0.72 21.38
N ASN A 2 -4.25 -0.96 20.82
CA ASN A 2 -4.65 -2.29 20.35
C ASN A 2 -3.80 -2.69 19.15
N GLU A 3 -3.44 -3.97 19.06
CA GLU A 3 -2.78 -4.50 17.86
C GLU A 3 -3.84 -4.84 16.82
N TYR A 4 -3.61 -4.42 15.57
CA TYR A 4 -4.45 -4.78 14.44
C TYR A 4 -3.61 -5.53 13.43
N GLU A 5 -4.24 -6.41 12.68
CA GLU A 5 -3.70 -6.95 11.44
C GLU A 5 -4.40 -6.28 10.24
N LEU A 6 -3.73 -6.29 9.08
CA LEU A 6 -4.27 -5.77 7.82
C LEU A 6 -4.45 -6.92 6.83
N ARG A 7 -5.61 -6.95 6.18
CA ARG A 7 -5.86 -7.75 4.98
C ARG A 7 -6.23 -6.85 3.82
N ILE A 8 -5.67 -7.15 2.66
CA ILE A 8 -5.99 -6.50 1.40
C ILE A 8 -6.49 -7.59 0.47
N ASP A 9 -7.73 -7.48 -0.01
CA ASP A 9 -8.24 -8.35 -1.08
C ASP A 9 -8.16 -7.62 -2.42
N LEU A 10 -7.85 -8.35 -3.49
CA LEU A 10 -7.76 -7.84 -4.85
C LEU A 10 -8.45 -8.78 -5.83
N HIS A 11 -9.05 -8.22 -6.88
CA HIS A 11 -9.44 -8.99 -8.08
C HIS A 11 -8.59 -8.48 -9.25
N ILE A 12 -7.92 -9.40 -9.94
CA ILE A 12 -7.00 -9.10 -11.03
C ILE A 12 -7.26 -10.10 -12.16
N ASP A 13 -7.61 -9.58 -13.34
CA ASP A 13 -7.80 -10.36 -14.57
C ASP A 13 -8.65 -11.64 -14.38
N GLY A 14 -9.72 -11.57 -13.56
CA GLY A 14 -10.64 -12.68 -13.31
C GLY A 14 -10.29 -13.58 -12.13
N GLN A 15 -9.23 -13.28 -11.38
CA GLN A 15 -8.77 -14.08 -10.25
C GLN A 15 -8.71 -13.27 -8.95
N ASP A 16 -9.03 -13.93 -7.84
CA ASP A 16 -8.97 -13.34 -6.50
C ASP A 16 -7.59 -13.54 -5.85
N PHE A 17 -7.11 -12.47 -5.26
CA PHE A 17 -5.85 -12.40 -4.58
C PHE A 17 -6.00 -11.73 -3.21
N TYR A 18 -5.01 -11.96 -2.35
CA TYR A 18 -4.90 -11.26 -1.08
C TYR A 18 -3.45 -10.99 -0.70
N ALA A 19 -3.29 -9.93 0.09
CA ALA A 19 -2.11 -9.67 0.89
C ALA A 19 -2.52 -9.46 2.35
N TYR A 20 -1.58 -9.72 3.25
CA TYR A 20 -1.78 -9.69 4.68
C TYR A 20 -0.54 -9.10 5.36
N SER A 21 -0.75 -8.34 6.44
CA SER A 21 0.31 -7.97 7.37
C SER A 21 -0.08 -8.37 8.79
N SER A 22 0.85 -9.04 9.49
CA SER A 22 0.63 -9.54 10.85
C SER A 22 0.44 -8.45 11.91
N SER A 23 0.90 -7.24 11.61
CA SER A 23 0.58 -6.06 12.39
C SER A 23 0.35 -4.87 11.47
N PHE A 24 -0.51 -3.95 11.90
CA PHE A 24 -0.86 -2.76 11.17
C PHE A 24 -1.09 -1.62 12.15
N LYS A 25 -0.37 -0.52 11.92
CA LYS A 25 -0.58 0.73 12.62
C LYS A 25 -0.24 1.89 11.70
N VAL A 26 -0.97 2.99 11.87
CA VAL A 26 -0.67 4.29 11.28
C VAL A 26 -0.36 5.22 12.44
N GLU A 27 0.81 5.86 12.41
CA GLU A 27 1.17 6.87 13.41
C GLU A 27 0.33 8.14 13.24
N ASP A 28 0.44 9.07 14.18
CA ASP A 28 -0.31 10.33 14.10
C ASP A 28 0.26 11.30 13.04
N GLU A 29 -0.38 12.46 12.92
CA GLU A 29 0.01 13.50 11.98
C GLU A 29 1.42 14.06 12.26
N ALA A 30 1.89 14.03 13.51
CA ALA A 30 3.21 14.54 13.86
C ALA A 30 4.34 13.68 13.26
N ASP A 31 4.07 12.40 12.99
CA ASP A 31 4.93 11.51 12.20
C ASP A 31 4.35 11.25 10.79
N ASN A 32 3.60 12.21 10.24
CA ASN A 32 3.08 12.18 8.87
C ASN A 32 2.34 10.86 8.52
N TYR A 33 1.55 10.33 9.45
CA TYR A 33 0.79 9.10 9.25
C TYR A 33 1.66 7.91 8.85
N ARG A 34 2.87 7.80 9.40
CA ARG A 34 3.81 6.73 9.08
C ARG A 34 3.18 5.35 9.19
N LEU A 35 3.37 4.53 8.16
CA LEU A 35 2.89 3.16 8.12
C LEU A 35 3.82 2.23 8.90
N ARG A 36 3.23 1.44 9.81
CA ARG A 36 3.90 0.33 10.50
C ARG A 36 3.23 -0.98 10.09
N LEU A 37 4.01 -1.87 9.50
CA LEU A 37 3.62 -3.20 9.09
C LEU A 37 4.48 -4.24 9.78
N GLY A 38 3.85 -5.37 10.09
CA GLY A 38 4.53 -6.59 10.50
C GLY A 38 5.02 -7.41 9.31
N ILE A 39 4.97 -8.73 9.44
CA ILE A 39 5.34 -9.65 8.36
C ILE A 39 4.26 -9.59 7.27
N CYS A 40 4.66 -9.30 6.04
CA CYS A 40 3.75 -9.35 4.89
C CYS A 40 3.81 -10.70 4.17
N ILE A 41 2.64 -11.29 3.96
CA ILE A 41 2.43 -12.49 3.14
C ILE A 41 1.23 -12.29 2.22
N GLY A 42 1.01 -13.21 1.29
CA GLY A 42 -0.08 -13.14 0.34
C GLY A 42 0.20 -13.98 -0.89
N ASN A 43 -0.84 -14.26 -1.67
CA ASN A 43 -0.71 -14.94 -2.96
C ASN A 43 -0.47 -13.96 -4.13
N VAL A 44 -0.57 -12.64 -3.89
CA VAL A 44 -0.17 -11.57 -4.83
C VAL A 44 1.30 -11.13 -4.66
N GLY A 45 2.07 -11.85 -3.84
CA GLY A 45 3.43 -11.50 -3.47
C GLY A 45 3.52 -10.58 -2.23
N LYS A 46 4.76 -10.17 -1.90
CA LYS A 46 5.09 -9.49 -0.62
C LYS A 46 5.30 -7.98 -0.76
N SER A 47 4.88 -7.39 -1.88
CA SER A 47 5.18 -5.99 -2.21
C SER A 47 4.59 -4.97 -1.25
N LEU A 48 3.58 -5.33 -0.45
CA LEU A 48 3.06 -4.48 0.63
C LEU A 48 4.18 -4.03 1.60
N CYS A 49 5.10 -4.91 1.96
CA CYS A 49 6.16 -4.61 2.92
C CYS A 49 7.21 -3.62 2.38
N PHE A 50 7.20 -3.32 1.08
CA PHE A 50 7.99 -2.23 0.52
C PHE A 50 7.59 -0.87 1.12
N HIS A 51 6.34 -0.77 1.59
CA HIS A 51 5.76 0.46 2.12
C HIS A 51 5.93 0.63 3.64
N ASN A 52 6.50 -0.37 4.32
CA ASN A 52 6.72 -0.31 5.77
C ASN A 52 7.68 0.83 6.12
N ASP A 53 7.39 1.51 7.24
CA ASP A 53 8.15 2.60 7.84
C ASP A 53 8.23 3.88 6.98
N LEU A 54 7.30 4.04 6.02
CA LEU A 54 7.23 5.23 5.17
C LEU A 54 6.15 6.18 5.65
N GLN A 55 6.38 7.46 5.45
CA GLN A 55 5.44 8.53 5.71
C GLN A 55 4.46 8.67 4.54
N PHE A 56 3.26 9.18 4.81
CA PHE A 56 2.22 9.33 3.80
C PHE A 56 2.45 10.63 3.02
N SER A 57 2.55 10.55 1.69
CA SER A 57 2.65 11.73 0.83
C SER A 57 1.36 11.96 0.05
N THR A 58 1.07 13.22 -0.23
CA THR A 58 -0.03 13.70 -1.09
C THR A 58 0.52 14.71 -2.08
N MET A 59 -0.25 15.12 -3.10
CA MET A 59 0.24 16.03 -4.16
C MET A 59 0.73 17.40 -3.64
N ASP A 60 0.29 17.79 -2.45
CA ASP A 60 0.60 19.04 -1.76
C ASP A 60 1.59 18.85 -0.60
N ARG A 61 1.98 17.61 -0.29
CA ARG A 61 2.90 17.28 0.80
C ARG A 61 3.83 16.13 0.44
N ASP A 62 5.09 16.47 0.20
CA ASP A 62 6.14 15.51 -0.12
C ASP A 62 6.83 15.01 1.16
N ASN A 63 6.50 13.78 1.57
CA ASN A 63 7.14 13.09 2.69
C ASN A 63 7.85 11.80 2.24
N ASP A 64 8.02 11.59 0.94
CA ASP A 64 8.68 10.39 0.43
C ASP A 64 10.21 10.60 0.32
N PRO A 65 11.03 9.54 0.44
CA PRO A 65 12.48 9.68 0.48
C PRO A 65 13.13 9.84 -0.90
N TRP A 66 12.35 9.98 -1.98
CA TRP A 66 12.87 10.14 -3.33
C TRP A 66 13.10 11.63 -3.66
N PRO A 67 14.09 11.99 -4.51
CA PRO A 67 14.33 13.40 -4.86
C PRO A 67 13.24 14.07 -5.70
N GLY A 68 12.36 13.28 -6.32
CA GLY A 68 11.17 13.79 -7.00
C GLY A 68 9.92 13.58 -6.13
N HIS A 69 8.76 14.02 -6.61
CA HIS A 69 7.54 13.95 -5.82
C HIS A 69 6.61 12.83 -6.32
N CYS A 70 6.64 11.68 -5.66
CA CYS A 70 5.90 10.49 -6.11
C CYS A 70 4.39 10.72 -6.15
N ALA A 71 3.83 11.43 -5.18
CA ALA A 71 2.39 11.70 -5.16
C ALA A 71 1.93 12.54 -6.36
N VAL A 72 2.79 13.41 -6.91
CA VAL A 72 2.54 14.16 -8.15
C VAL A 72 2.66 13.26 -9.38
N GLU A 73 3.71 12.44 -9.47
CA GLU A 73 3.95 11.55 -10.62
C GLU A 73 2.85 10.48 -10.77
N TYR A 74 2.38 9.93 -9.64
CA TYR A 74 1.39 8.85 -9.60
C TYR A 74 -0.02 9.34 -9.22
N HIS A 75 -0.22 10.66 -9.10
CA HIS A 75 -1.50 11.32 -8.88
C HIS A 75 -2.37 10.68 -7.78
N SER A 76 -1.76 10.34 -6.65
CA SER A 76 -2.41 9.60 -5.56
C SER A 76 -1.73 9.89 -4.24
N GLY A 77 -2.48 9.73 -3.14
CA GLY A 77 -1.91 9.74 -1.79
C GLY A 77 -1.51 8.34 -1.37
N TRP A 78 -0.27 8.13 -0.94
CA TRP A 78 0.21 6.81 -0.52
C TRP A 78 1.48 6.92 0.33
N TRP A 79 1.85 5.81 0.97
CA TRP A 79 3.14 5.65 1.65
C TRP A 79 4.24 5.37 0.62
N PHE A 80 4.69 6.39 -0.11
CA PHE A 80 5.67 6.22 -1.20
C PHE A 80 7.11 6.06 -0.70
N ARG A 81 7.93 5.35 -1.50
CA ARG A 81 9.38 5.20 -1.31
C ARG A 81 10.19 5.81 -2.46
N GLN A 82 10.15 5.17 -3.64
CA GLN A 82 10.87 5.57 -4.87
C GLN A 82 10.39 4.78 -6.11
N CYS A 83 9.11 4.81 -6.51
CA CYS A 83 7.98 5.45 -5.83
C CYS A 83 7.10 4.42 -5.12
N HIS A 84 6.67 3.36 -5.79
CA HIS A 84 5.85 2.34 -5.14
C HIS A 84 6.06 0.94 -5.73
N ARG A 85 5.59 -0.07 -4.99
CA ARG A 85 5.30 -1.40 -5.52
C ARG A 85 3.83 -1.75 -5.42
N VAL A 86 3.06 -1.02 -4.63
CA VAL A 86 1.61 -1.11 -4.52
C VAL A 86 1.08 0.31 -4.56
N ASN A 87 0.04 0.57 -5.35
CA ASN A 87 -0.68 1.84 -5.31
C ASN A 87 -2.17 1.56 -5.42
N LEU A 88 -2.86 1.45 -4.27
CA LEU A 88 -4.29 1.16 -4.24
C LEU A 88 -5.16 2.41 -4.43
N ASN A 89 -4.56 3.59 -4.25
CA ASN A 89 -5.19 4.90 -4.42
C ASN A 89 -4.95 5.49 -5.82
N GLY A 90 -4.39 4.72 -6.75
CA GLY A 90 -4.16 5.15 -8.13
C GLY A 90 -5.44 5.24 -8.95
N TRP A 91 -5.32 5.70 -10.19
CA TRP A 91 -6.46 5.91 -11.08
C TRP A 91 -7.14 4.58 -11.46
N TRP A 92 -8.43 4.49 -11.14
CA TRP A 92 -9.25 3.34 -11.47
C TRP A 92 -9.28 3.05 -12.98
N GLY A 93 -9.14 1.78 -13.35
CA GLY A 93 -9.17 1.33 -14.75
C GLY A 93 -7.92 1.65 -15.58
N LYS A 94 -6.95 2.39 -15.03
CA LYS A 94 -5.69 2.71 -15.74
C LYS A 94 -4.72 1.53 -15.66
N ARG A 95 -4.29 1.02 -16.82
CA ARG A 95 -3.28 -0.06 -16.93
C ARG A 95 -1.85 0.49 -17.04
N THR A 96 -1.50 1.44 -16.19
CA THR A 96 -0.14 1.97 -16.00
C THR A 96 0.19 2.04 -14.52
N PRO A 97 1.46 2.24 -14.11
CA PRO A 97 1.82 2.36 -12.69
C PRO A 97 1.04 3.44 -11.90
N ALA A 98 0.49 4.46 -12.56
CA ALA A 98 -0.39 5.46 -11.94
C ALA A 98 -1.82 4.95 -11.65
N GLY A 99 -2.15 3.71 -12.00
CA GLY A 99 -3.44 3.08 -11.71
C GLY A 99 -3.47 2.32 -10.38
N VAL A 100 -4.58 1.63 -10.13
CA VAL A 100 -4.70 0.67 -9.01
C VAL A 100 -3.80 -0.53 -9.29
N THR A 101 -2.61 -0.53 -8.71
CA THR A 101 -1.51 -1.39 -9.15
C THR A 101 -0.87 -2.19 -8.03
N TRP A 102 -0.32 -3.34 -8.42
CA TRP A 102 0.55 -4.15 -7.61
C TRP A 102 1.72 -4.66 -8.46
N TYR A 103 2.92 -4.62 -7.92
CA TYR A 103 4.12 -5.14 -8.55
C TYR A 103 4.42 -6.53 -7.99
N ASP A 104 4.42 -7.54 -8.84
CA ASP A 104 4.73 -8.93 -8.48
C ASP A 104 5.99 -9.39 -9.22
N GLY A 105 7.12 -9.41 -8.51
CA GLY A 105 8.33 -10.12 -8.92
C GLY A 105 8.92 -9.81 -10.31
N GLY A 106 8.56 -8.69 -10.94
CA GLY A 106 8.94 -8.37 -12.33
C GLY A 106 7.81 -7.78 -13.17
N ARG A 107 6.56 -7.95 -12.74
CA ARG A 107 5.38 -7.56 -13.52
C ARG A 107 4.45 -6.63 -12.74
N TRP A 108 3.94 -5.61 -13.42
CA TRP A 108 2.81 -4.81 -12.93
C TRP A 108 1.50 -5.54 -13.23
N VAL A 109 0.68 -5.69 -12.21
CA VAL A 109 -0.71 -6.15 -12.32
C VAL A 109 -1.65 -5.03 -11.88
N PHE A 110 -2.85 -5.03 -12.45
CA PHE A 110 -3.82 -3.94 -12.34
C PHE A 110 -5.11 -4.51 -11.79
N ALA A 111 -5.50 -4.06 -10.60
CA ALA A 111 -6.67 -4.58 -9.94
C ALA A 111 -7.92 -3.85 -10.41
N ASN A 112 -8.99 -4.60 -10.68
CA ASN A 112 -10.34 -4.07 -10.94
C ASN A 112 -11.26 -4.25 -9.72
N TYR A 113 -10.70 -4.63 -8.58
CA TYR A 113 -11.28 -4.54 -7.24
C TYR A 113 -10.15 -4.50 -6.23
N THR A 114 -10.27 -3.67 -5.20
CA THR A 114 -9.38 -3.72 -4.04
C THR A 114 -10.13 -3.26 -2.78
N GLU A 115 -9.84 -3.92 -1.65
CA GLU A 115 -10.38 -3.54 -0.34
C GLU A 115 -9.30 -3.73 0.72
N MET A 116 -9.07 -2.70 1.54
CA MET A 116 -8.25 -2.78 2.75
C MET A 116 -9.17 -2.93 3.97
N LYS A 117 -8.91 -3.93 4.81
CA LYS A 117 -9.67 -4.18 6.05
C LYS A 117 -8.75 -4.56 7.19
N ILE A 118 -9.10 -4.11 8.38
CA ILE A 118 -8.33 -4.34 9.60
C ILE A 118 -9.13 -5.19 10.58
N ARG A 119 -8.43 -6.01 11.36
CA ARG A 119 -9.03 -6.82 12.43
C ARG A 119 -8.24 -6.64 13.72
N HIS A 120 -8.97 -6.47 14.82
CA HIS A 120 -8.37 -6.41 16.16
C HIS A 120 -7.76 -7.76 16.53
N MET A 121 -6.52 -7.74 17.04
CA MET A 121 -5.82 -8.91 17.55
C MET A 121 -6.01 -8.98 19.06
N PRO A 122 -6.59 -10.09 19.59
CA PRO A 122 -6.71 -10.27 21.03
C PRO A 122 -5.33 -10.29 21.69
N GLN A 123 -5.18 -9.59 22.80
CA GLN A 123 -4.02 -9.75 23.67
C GLN A 123 -4.14 -11.13 24.35
N LEU A 124 -3.09 -11.95 24.23
CA LEU A 124 -2.98 -13.23 24.95
C LEU A 124 -2.77 -12.99 26.45
#